data_AF-A0A9W4UMN1-F1
#
_entry.id   AF-A0A9W4UMN1-F1
#
_cell.length_a   1.000
_cell.length_b   1.000
_cell.length_c   1.000
_cell.angle_alpha   90.00
_cell.angle_beta   90.00
_cell.angle_gamma   90.00
#
_symmetry.space_group_name_H-M   'P 1'
#
loop_
_entity.id
_entity.type
_entity.pdbx_description
1 polymer ?
#
loop_
_entity_poly.entity_id
_entity_poly.type
_entity_poly.pdbx_seq_one_letter_code
_entity_poly.pdbx_strand_id
1 'polypeptide(L)'
;MVVFPSIAAVAAVSATLLSLVSGSPIGPENSIEARQNNYYVLQAMTDGGVQTRLDIREMERNPAYKEVWTLFILALERFKAMDQQTKTSFYGVAGIHGRPYVSWDGIPSWSDGWESQYGYCHHGGQLFAMWHRPYLMLYEKLIYEQALTIVNEITDTNVKAKWRTAASKFRLPYWDWAMKAPSGEHIMPTSIADENLSITYPNGTTKSIANPLYNYSILMTSGRAHCAILRDPITTSMQRPTKPRCTNGSMRVETSRLVVSTES
;
A
#
# COMPACT_ATOMS: atom_id res chain seq x y z
N MET A 1 -11.32 -13.90 87.46
CA MET A 1 -12.66 -13.28 87.55
C MET A 1 -12.55 -11.85 87.05
N VAL A 2 -12.71 -11.60 85.74
CA VAL A 2 -13.15 -10.33 85.13
C VAL A 2 -13.72 -10.64 83.73
N VAL A 3 -15.05 -10.63 83.66
CA VAL A 3 -15.97 -10.10 82.62
C VAL A 3 -15.64 -10.25 81.10
N PHE A 4 -16.54 -10.93 80.38
CA PHE A 4 -16.78 -10.90 78.91
C PHE A 4 -17.55 -9.62 78.49
N PRO A 5 -17.45 -9.08 77.24
CA PRO A 5 -18.35 -9.56 76.17
C PRO A 5 -17.85 -9.48 74.70
N SER A 6 -18.20 -10.53 73.95
CA SER A 6 -18.88 -10.60 72.65
C SER A 6 -18.87 -9.46 71.59
N ILE A 7 -18.58 -9.91 70.35
CA ILE A 7 -19.17 -9.54 69.04
C ILE A 7 -18.73 -8.22 68.37
N ALA A 8 -18.02 -8.36 67.24
CA ALA A 8 -18.13 -7.48 66.06
C ALA A 8 -17.55 -8.23 64.84
N ALA A 9 -18.39 -8.86 64.01
CA ALA A 9 -18.80 -8.34 62.69
C ALA A 9 -17.62 -8.09 61.72
N VAL A 10 -17.32 -9.11 60.90
CA VAL A 10 -16.45 -8.95 59.72
C VAL A 10 -17.26 -8.21 58.65
N ALA A 11 -17.07 -6.90 58.54
CA ALA A 11 -17.58 -6.12 57.43
C ALA A 11 -16.63 -6.28 56.23
N ALA A 12 -17.09 -6.89 55.15
CA ALA A 12 -16.41 -6.88 53.87
C ALA A 12 -16.44 -5.46 53.29
N VAL A 13 -15.29 -4.78 53.29
CA VAL A 13 -15.14 -3.48 52.64
C VAL A 13 -14.95 -3.73 51.14
N SER A 14 -16.03 -3.65 50.37
CA SER A 14 -15.97 -3.54 48.91
C SER A 14 -15.36 -2.19 48.54
N ALA A 15 -14.09 -2.19 48.16
CA ALA A 15 -13.43 -1.02 47.59
C ALA A 15 -13.92 -0.83 46.14
N THR A 16 -14.99 -0.06 45.95
CA THR A 16 -15.33 0.49 44.64
C THR A 16 -14.29 1.54 44.26
N LEU A 17 -13.41 1.20 43.32
CA LEU A 17 -12.56 2.18 42.63
C LEU A 17 -13.48 3.15 41.88
N LEU A 18 -13.69 4.35 42.44
CA LEU A 18 -14.21 5.49 41.70
C LEU A 18 -13.09 6.03 40.81
N SER A 19 -13.08 5.64 39.54
CA SER A 19 -12.28 6.32 38.52
C SER A 19 -12.86 7.72 38.32
N LEU A 20 -12.16 8.74 38.83
CA LEU A 20 -12.44 10.13 38.48
C LEU A 20 -12.09 10.32 37.00
N VAL A 21 -13.11 10.46 36.15
CA VAL A 21 -12.95 10.96 34.78
C VAL A 21 -12.99 12.48 34.87
N SER A 22 -11.82 13.11 34.75
CA SER A 22 -11.73 14.55 34.52
C SER A 22 -12.03 14.83 33.05
N GLY A 23 -13.29 15.13 32.74
CA GLY A 23 -13.65 15.72 31.45
C GLY A 23 -13.46 17.24 31.51
N SER A 24 -12.59 17.79 30.67
CA SER A 24 -12.54 19.25 30.50
C SER A 24 -13.87 19.73 29.88
N PRO A 25 -14.48 20.82 30.38
CA PRO A 25 -15.67 21.38 29.75
C PRO A 25 -15.36 21.81 28.32
N ILE A 26 -16.25 21.44 27.40
CA ILE A 26 -16.19 21.86 26.00
C ILE A 26 -16.40 23.38 25.97
N GLY A 27 -15.46 24.12 25.38
CA GLY A 27 -15.57 25.57 25.17
C GLY A 27 -16.76 25.93 24.27
N PRO A 28 -17.07 27.23 24.10
CA PRO A 28 -18.16 27.68 23.22
C PRO A 28 -18.02 27.07 21.81
N GLU A 29 -19.13 26.74 21.17
CA GLU A 29 -19.23 26.01 19.88
C GLU A 29 -18.30 26.57 18.78
N ASN A 30 -18.04 27.87 18.82
CA ASN A 30 -17.15 28.60 17.91
C ASN A 30 -15.64 28.30 18.12
N SER A 31 -15.27 27.49 19.11
CA SER A 31 -13.90 27.03 19.38
C SER A 31 -13.68 25.55 19.02
N ILE A 32 -14.73 24.88 18.51
CA ILE A 32 -14.67 23.49 18.08
C ILE A 32 -14.43 23.48 16.57
N GLU A 33 -13.15 23.47 16.19
CA GLU A 33 -12.78 23.07 14.84
C GLU A 33 -13.15 21.59 14.65
N ALA A 34 -13.77 21.26 13.51
CA ALA A 34 -13.95 19.86 13.14
C ALA A 34 -12.58 19.18 13.15
N ARG A 35 -12.40 18.12 13.96
CA ARG A 35 -11.12 17.39 14.10
C ARG A 35 -10.57 16.88 12.76
N GLN A 36 -11.42 16.77 11.75
CA GLN A 36 -11.11 16.37 10.38
C GLN A 36 -11.47 17.50 9.42
N ASN A 37 -10.52 18.35 9.04
CA ASN A 37 -10.76 19.29 7.94
C ASN A 37 -9.70 19.23 6.82
N ASN A 38 -8.57 18.51 6.99
CA ASN A 38 -7.55 18.41 5.93
C ASN A 38 -6.76 17.08 5.85
N TYR A 39 -6.90 16.17 6.82
CA TYR A 39 -6.17 14.88 6.83
C TYR A 39 -6.83 13.81 5.95
N TYR A 40 -6.03 12.91 5.38
CA TYR A 40 -6.50 11.72 4.69
C TYR A 40 -6.89 10.64 5.71
N VAL A 41 -8.18 10.36 5.78
CA VAL A 41 -8.73 9.36 6.70
C VAL A 41 -8.54 7.96 6.11
N LEU A 42 -7.64 7.18 6.70
CA LEU A 42 -7.53 5.76 6.40
C LEU A 42 -8.65 4.99 7.10
N GLN A 43 -9.54 4.41 6.31
CA GLN A 43 -10.65 3.58 6.78
C GLN A 43 -10.72 2.27 6.01
N ALA A 44 -11.33 1.25 6.62
CA ALA A 44 -11.55 -0.03 5.96
C ALA A 44 -12.50 0.11 4.76
N MET A 45 -12.27 -0.69 3.73
CA MET A 45 -13.21 -0.81 2.62
C MET A 45 -14.42 -1.62 3.08
N THR A 46 -15.58 -0.97 3.14
CA THR A 46 -16.85 -1.60 3.52
C THR A 46 -17.60 -2.21 2.33
N ASP A 47 -17.25 -1.80 1.11
CA ASP A 47 -17.86 -2.31 -0.11
C ASP A 47 -17.55 -3.80 -0.31
N GLY A 48 -18.59 -4.55 -0.67
CA GLY A 48 -18.53 -6.01 -0.82
C GLY A 48 -18.35 -6.79 0.48
N GLY A 49 -18.35 -6.14 1.66
CA GLY A 49 -18.15 -6.81 2.94
C GLY A 49 -16.72 -7.34 3.14
N VAL A 50 -16.56 -8.42 3.90
CA VAL A 50 -15.25 -9.05 4.10
C VAL A 50 -14.89 -9.89 2.88
N GLN A 51 -13.76 -9.57 2.24
CA GLN A 51 -13.23 -10.27 1.07
C GLN A 51 -11.79 -10.72 1.35
N THR A 52 -11.38 -11.82 0.73
CA THR A 52 -10.05 -12.40 0.92
C THR A 52 -9.02 -11.71 0.02
N ARG A 53 -7.82 -11.42 0.56
CA ARG A 53 -6.64 -11.13 -0.27
C ARG A 53 -6.17 -12.45 -0.88
N LEU A 54 -6.12 -12.53 -2.21
CA LEU A 54 -5.75 -13.74 -2.95
C LEU A 54 -4.25 -13.77 -3.25
N ASP A 55 -3.71 -14.97 -3.48
CA ASP A 55 -2.40 -15.07 -4.13
C ASP A 55 -2.50 -14.47 -5.54
N ILE A 56 -1.46 -13.78 -5.97
CA ILE A 56 -1.46 -13.08 -7.25
C ILE A 56 -1.66 -14.01 -8.45
N ARG A 57 -1.14 -15.25 -8.39
CA ARG A 57 -1.37 -16.25 -9.45
C ARG A 57 -2.82 -16.71 -9.48
N GLU A 58 -3.44 -16.86 -8.31
CA GLU A 58 -4.85 -17.23 -8.21
C GLU A 58 -5.74 -16.13 -8.79
N MET A 59 -5.49 -14.87 -8.40
CA MET A 59 -6.23 -13.73 -8.92
C MET A 59 -6.11 -13.63 -10.45
N GLU A 60 -4.91 -13.84 -11.00
CA GLU A 60 -4.65 -13.78 -12.44
C GLU A 60 -5.32 -14.93 -13.22
N ARG A 61 -5.18 -16.17 -12.74
CA ARG A 61 -5.47 -17.36 -13.55
C ARG A 61 -6.87 -17.91 -13.39
N ASN A 62 -7.49 -17.70 -12.22
CA ASN A 62 -8.81 -18.25 -11.97
C ASN A 62 -9.86 -17.45 -12.75
N PRO A 63 -10.64 -18.08 -13.66
CA PRO A 63 -11.64 -17.39 -14.47
C PRO A 63 -12.70 -16.62 -13.65
N ALA A 64 -12.91 -17.01 -12.39
CA ALA A 64 -13.83 -16.33 -11.47
C ALA A 64 -13.35 -14.93 -11.04
N TYR A 65 -12.04 -14.64 -11.19
CA TYR A 65 -11.43 -13.37 -10.80
C TYR A 65 -10.93 -12.54 -11.99
N LYS A 66 -11.23 -12.92 -13.23
CA LYS A 66 -10.72 -12.24 -14.42
C LYS A 66 -11.03 -10.73 -14.44
N GLU A 67 -12.24 -10.31 -14.06
CA GLU A 67 -12.58 -8.89 -13.97
C GLU A 67 -11.88 -8.19 -12.78
N VAL A 68 -11.65 -8.91 -11.67
CA VAL A 68 -10.91 -8.38 -10.51
C VAL A 68 -9.45 -8.14 -10.89
N TRP A 69 -8.82 -9.11 -11.57
CA TRP A 69 -7.47 -9.00 -12.10
C TRP A 69 -7.34 -7.82 -13.07
N THR A 70 -8.24 -7.71 -14.03
CA THR A 70 -8.20 -6.59 -14.98
C THR A 70 -8.37 -5.24 -14.27
N LEU A 71 -9.31 -5.12 -13.32
CA LEU A 71 -9.46 -3.89 -12.54
C LEU A 71 -8.19 -3.58 -11.76
N PHE A 72 -7.57 -4.57 -11.12
CA PHE A 72 -6.33 -4.38 -10.38
C PHE A 72 -5.22 -3.78 -11.24
N ILE A 73 -4.98 -4.37 -12.42
CA ILE A 73 -3.92 -3.91 -13.34
C ILE A 73 -4.22 -2.50 -13.85
N LEU A 74 -5.43 -2.23 -14.36
CA LEU A 74 -5.79 -0.92 -14.89
C LEU A 74 -5.83 0.16 -13.80
N ALA A 75 -6.29 -0.18 -12.60
CA ALA A 75 -6.32 0.74 -11.47
C ALA A 75 -4.91 1.05 -10.95
N LEU A 76 -4.01 0.06 -10.91
CA LEU A 76 -2.62 0.26 -10.54
C LEU A 76 -1.89 1.13 -11.58
N GLU A 77 -2.15 0.93 -12.87
CA GLU A 77 -1.66 1.79 -13.95
C GLU A 77 -2.08 3.25 -13.71
N ARG A 78 -3.36 3.51 -13.46
CA ARG A 78 -3.87 4.86 -13.16
C ARG A 78 -3.28 5.46 -11.89
N PHE A 79 -3.19 4.68 -10.83
CA PHE A 79 -2.63 5.11 -9.55
C PHE A 79 -1.16 5.55 -9.70
N LYS A 80 -0.40 4.84 -10.53
CA LYS A 80 1.00 5.16 -10.86
C LYS A 80 1.13 6.35 -11.81
N ALA A 81 0.12 6.63 -12.63
CA ALA A 81 0.09 7.77 -13.54
C ALA A 81 -0.35 9.09 -12.89
N MET A 82 -0.77 9.08 -11.61
CA MET A 82 -1.19 10.30 -10.90
C MET A 82 -0.05 11.32 -10.80
N ASP A 83 -0.40 12.61 -10.80
CA ASP A 83 0.55 13.69 -10.53
C ASP A 83 1.25 13.45 -9.18
N GLN A 84 2.58 13.43 -9.20
CA GLN A 84 3.43 13.18 -8.02
C GLN A 84 3.24 14.23 -6.91
N GLN A 85 2.71 15.42 -7.23
CA GLN A 85 2.36 16.44 -6.25
C GLN A 85 1.06 16.12 -5.48
N THR A 86 0.24 15.20 -6.01
CA THR A 86 -0.95 14.73 -5.31
C THR A 86 -0.53 13.87 -4.12
N LYS A 87 -0.97 14.23 -2.90
CA LYS A 87 -0.59 13.50 -1.67
C LYS A 87 -0.93 12.01 -1.72
N THR A 88 -2.01 11.65 -2.41
CA THR A 88 -2.47 10.28 -2.61
C THR A 88 -2.00 9.67 -3.93
N SER A 89 -0.95 10.21 -4.57
CA SER A 89 -0.31 9.56 -5.72
C SER A 89 0.52 8.35 -5.30
N PHE A 90 0.82 7.44 -6.23
CA PHE A 90 1.76 6.35 -5.97
C PHE A 90 3.11 6.86 -5.44
N TYR A 91 3.62 7.96 -6.00
CA TYR A 91 4.87 8.59 -5.56
C TYR A 91 4.78 9.08 -4.11
N GLY A 92 3.74 9.85 -3.77
CA GLY A 92 3.55 10.38 -2.42
C GLY A 92 3.39 9.28 -1.38
N VAL A 93 2.60 8.26 -1.69
CA VAL A 93 2.36 7.12 -0.80
C VAL A 93 3.60 6.22 -0.67
N ALA A 94 4.35 5.97 -1.75
CA ALA A 94 5.64 5.27 -1.68
C ALA A 94 6.64 6.05 -0.81
N GLY A 95 6.63 7.38 -0.91
CA GLY A 95 7.47 8.29 -0.14
C GLY A 95 7.26 8.20 1.38
N ILE A 96 6.06 7.82 1.85
CA ILE A 96 5.80 7.58 3.28
C ILE A 96 6.78 6.54 3.86
N HIS A 97 7.15 5.52 3.10
CA HIS A 97 8.06 4.49 3.60
C HIS A 97 9.45 5.05 3.91
N GLY A 98 9.92 6.05 3.17
CA GLY A 98 11.33 6.43 3.12
C GLY A 98 11.57 7.75 2.39
N ARG A 99 12.47 7.70 1.41
CA ARG A 99 12.81 8.87 0.59
C ARG A 99 11.57 9.32 -0.20
N PRO A 100 11.34 10.64 -0.34
CA PRO A 100 12.32 11.72 -0.14
C PRO A 100 12.34 12.36 1.27
N TYR A 101 11.80 11.70 2.31
CA TYR A 101 11.76 12.24 3.69
C TYR A 101 11.04 13.58 3.80
N VAL A 102 9.93 13.69 3.08
CA VAL A 102 9.06 14.87 3.11
C VAL A 102 7.80 14.55 3.89
N SER A 103 7.18 15.60 4.45
CA SER A 103 5.90 15.47 5.14
C SER A 103 4.82 14.92 4.22
N TRP A 104 4.08 13.93 4.71
CA TRP A 104 2.86 13.42 4.11
C TRP A 104 1.67 13.85 4.96
N ASP A 105 0.65 14.39 4.31
CA ASP A 105 -0.59 14.84 4.96
C ASP A 105 -0.38 15.85 6.11
N GLY A 106 0.64 16.71 5.97
CA GLY A 106 0.97 17.78 6.92
C GLY A 106 1.72 17.33 8.18
N ILE A 107 2.05 16.04 8.32
CA ILE A 107 2.81 15.49 9.45
C ILE A 107 4.23 15.22 8.98
N PRO A 108 5.31 15.67 9.65
CA PRO A 108 6.68 15.27 9.32
C PRO A 108 6.97 13.82 9.70
N SER A 109 7.98 13.17 9.10
CA SER A 109 8.34 11.79 9.44
C SER A 109 8.91 11.64 10.86
N TRP A 110 9.72 12.61 11.30
CA TRP A 110 10.34 12.69 12.64
C TRP A 110 10.46 14.16 13.07
N SER A 111 10.49 14.42 14.37
CA SER A 111 10.26 15.78 14.92
C SER A 111 11.42 16.76 14.78
N ASP A 112 12.67 16.31 14.65
CA ASP A 112 13.87 17.18 14.58
C ASP A 112 15.16 16.33 14.61
N GLY A 113 16.31 16.96 14.35
CA GLY A 113 17.62 16.33 14.51
C GLY A 113 17.99 15.33 13.40
N TRP A 114 18.85 14.37 13.73
CA TRP A 114 19.41 13.38 12.80
C TRP A 114 18.35 12.44 12.22
N GLU A 115 17.21 12.31 12.90
CA GLU A 115 16.11 11.41 12.57
C GLU A 115 15.30 11.90 11.35
N SER A 116 15.41 13.19 11.01
CA SER A 116 14.89 13.77 9.77
C SER A 116 15.43 13.12 8.48
N GLN A 117 16.46 12.26 8.60
CA GLN A 117 17.03 11.47 7.51
C GLN A 117 16.34 10.12 7.30
N TYR A 118 15.25 9.84 8.01
CA TYR A 118 14.47 8.60 7.88
C TYR A 118 13.02 8.87 7.45
N GLY A 119 12.41 7.86 6.81
CA GLY A 119 10.97 7.85 6.53
C GLY A 119 10.15 7.43 7.75
N TYR A 120 8.83 7.31 7.57
CA TYR A 120 7.89 6.97 8.65
C TYR A 120 7.99 5.49 9.06
N CYS A 121 8.57 4.65 8.19
CA CYS A 121 8.52 3.21 8.37
C CYS A 121 9.42 2.72 9.51
N HIS A 122 8.80 2.01 10.45
CA HIS A 122 9.49 1.37 11.58
C HIS A 122 10.12 0.05 11.14
N HIS A 123 11.46 -0.03 11.15
CA HIS A 123 12.22 -1.25 10.87
C HIS A 123 12.94 -1.74 12.14
N GLY A 124 13.12 -3.05 12.28
CA GLY A 124 13.92 -3.64 13.36
C GLY A 124 13.31 -3.53 14.76
N GLY A 125 12.02 -3.23 14.87
CA GLY A 125 11.33 -3.06 16.15
C GLY A 125 9.92 -3.68 16.18
N GLN A 126 9.30 -3.65 17.36
CA GLN A 126 8.00 -4.28 17.61
C GLN A 126 6.84 -3.69 16.78
N LEU A 127 6.99 -2.45 16.32
CA LEU A 127 5.98 -1.77 15.50
C LEU A 127 6.06 -2.11 14.02
N PHE A 128 7.04 -2.91 13.58
CA PHE A 128 7.22 -3.27 12.16
C PHE A 128 5.93 -3.77 11.52
N ALA A 129 5.34 -4.85 12.05
CA ALA A 129 4.13 -5.44 11.47
C ALA A 129 2.92 -4.51 11.61
N MET A 130 2.80 -3.83 12.75
CA MET A 130 1.67 -2.95 13.06
C MET A 130 1.67 -1.67 12.22
N TRP A 131 2.84 -1.21 11.77
CA TRP A 131 2.98 -0.05 10.89
C TRP A 131 2.72 -0.42 9.41
N HIS A 132 3.24 -1.55 8.94
CA HIS A 132 3.05 -1.97 7.55
C HIS A 132 1.61 -2.37 7.23
N ARG A 133 0.85 -2.85 8.21
CA ARG A 133 -0.56 -3.24 8.01
C ARG A 133 -1.44 -2.08 7.53
N PRO A 134 -1.54 -0.93 8.22
CA PRO A 134 -2.28 0.24 7.71
C PRO A 134 -1.62 0.85 6.47
N TYR A 135 -0.30 0.74 6.30
CA TYR A 135 0.37 1.18 5.06
C TYR A 135 -0.12 0.42 3.82
N LEU A 136 -0.23 -0.92 3.91
CA LEU A 136 -0.81 -1.73 2.83
C LEU A 136 -2.30 -1.49 2.65
N MET A 137 -3.05 -1.19 3.73
CA MET A 137 -4.46 -0.79 3.61
C MET A 137 -4.62 0.54 2.84
N LEU A 138 -3.68 1.47 2.99
CA LEU A 138 -3.68 2.72 2.21
C LEU A 138 -3.51 2.44 0.71
N TYR A 139 -2.53 1.60 0.33
CA TYR A 139 -2.37 1.16 -1.06
C TYR A 139 -3.63 0.50 -1.60
N GLU A 140 -4.18 -0.46 -0.86
CA GLU A 140 -5.38 -1.19 -1.24
C GLU A 140 -6.57 -0.25 -1.49
N LYS A 141 -6.79 0.71 -0.58
CA LYS A 141 -7.85 1.73 -0.70
C LYS A 141 -7.68 2.62 -1.93
N LEU A 142 -6.48 3.12 -2.18
CA LEU A 142 -6.22 4.02 -3.31
C LEU A 142 -6.35 3.33 -4.67
N ILE A 143 -5.89 2.08 -4.78
CA ILE A 143 -6.08 1.27 -5.99
C ILE A 143 -7.57 0.99 -6.20
N TYR A 144 -8.30 0.65 -5.14
CA TYR A 144 -9.74 0.44 -5.20
C TYR A 144 -10.51 1.70 -5.67
N GLU A 145 -10.12 2.89 -5.19
CA GLU A 145 -10.70 4.16 -5.66
C GLU A 145 -10.49 4.38 -7.16
N GLN A 146 -9.31 4.03 -7.69
CA GLN A 146 -9.07 4.08 -9.15
C GLN A 146 -9.92 3.03 -9.91
N ALA A 147 -10.11 1.84 -9.34
CA ALA A 147 -10.98 0.83 -9.92
C ALA A 147 -12.45 1.32 -10.01
N LEU A 148 -12.94 2.02 -8.98
CA LEU A 148 -14.28 2.63 -9.02
C LEU A 148 -14.40 3.72 -10.08
N THR A 149 -13.37 4.55 -10.26
CA THR A 149 -13.33 5.54 -11.34
C THR A 149 -13.46 4.88 -12.71
N ILE A 150 -12.71 3.80 -12.97
CA ILE A 150 -12.81 3.01 -14.21
C ILE A 150 -14.23 2.46 -14.40
N VAL A 151 -14.82 1.87 -13.36
CA VAL A 151 -16.19 1.34 -13.43
C VAL A 151 -17.21 2.43 -13.74
N ASN A 152 -17.01 3.64 -13.22
CA ASN A 152 -17.93 4.76 -13.44
C ASN A 152 -17.91 5.30 -14.87
N GLU A 153 -16.81 5.11 -15.60
CA GLU A 153 -16.67 5.50 -17.01
C GLU A 153 -17.34 4.51 -17.98
N ILE A 154 -17.70 3.30 -17.51
CA ILE A 154 -18.42 2.32 -18.34
C ILE A 154 -19.85 2.82 -18.59
N THR A 155 -20.21 2.98 -19.87
CA THR A 155 -21.52 3.50 -20.29
C THR A 155 -22.60 2.43 -20.40
N ASP A 156 -22.24 1.20 -20.81
CA ASP A 156 -23.17 0.08 -20.86
C ASP A 156 -23.52 -0.36 -19.43
N THR A 157 -24.81 -0.30 -19.08
CA THR A 157 -25.30 -0.59 -17.73
C THR A 157 -25.04 -2.03 -17.28
N ASN A 158 -25.16 -3.01 -18.18
CA ASN A 158 -24.98 -4.42 -17.86
C ASN A 158 -23.50 -4.73 -17.63
N VAL A 159 -22.63 -4.18 -18.49
CA VAL A 159 -21.17 -4.26 -18.32
C VAL A 159 -20.79 -3.55 -17.02
N LYS A 160 -21.28 -2.33 -16.78
CA LYS A 160 -20.99 -1.57 -15.56
C LYS A 160 -21.37 -2.36 -14.30
N ALA A 161 -22.56 -2.97 -14.24
CA ALA A 161 -23.01 -3.76 -13.10
C ALA A 161 -22.08 -4.96 -12.82
N LYS A 162 -21.64 -5.65 -13.87
CA LYS A 162 -20.68 -6.76 -13.77
C LYS A 162 -19.34 -6.30 -13.21
N TRP A 163 -18.76 -5.24 -13.76
CA TRP A 163 -17.47 -4.71 -13.32
C TRP A 163 -17.56 -4.06 -11.93
N ARG A 164 -18.69 -3.46 -11.57
CA ARG A 164 -18.96 -2.97 -10.21
C ARG A 164 -18.95 -4.10 -9.17
N THR A 165 -19.51 -5.25 -9.53
CA THR A 165 -19.49 -6.46 -8.69
C THR A 165 -18.08 -7.03 -8.55
N ALA A 166 -17.24 -6.92 -9.60
CA ALA A 166 -15.84 -7.29 -9.49
C ALA A 166 -15.07 -6.32 -8.58
N ALA A 167 -15.29 -5.01 -8.73
CA ALA A 167 -14.66 -3.99 -7.89
C ALA A 167 -14.93 -4.22 -6.40
N SER A 168 -16.16 -4.59 -6.01
CA SER A 168 -16.49 -4.84 -4.59
C SER A 168 -15.74 -6.02 -3.98
N LYS A 169 -15.27 -6.96 -4.82
CA LYS A 169 -14.47 -8.12 -4.40
C LYS A 169 -12.97 -7.84 -4.34
N PHE A 170 -12.51 -6.71 -4.88
CA PHE A 170 -11.08 -6.41 -4.97
C PHE A 170 -10.45 -6.26 -3.58
N ARG A 171 -9.36 -6.99 -3.35
CA ARG A 171 -8.42 -6.81 -2.24
C ARG A 171 -7.01 -6.93 -2.80
N LEU A 172 -6.05 -6.25 -2.20
CA LEU A 172 -4.66 -6.22 -2.68
C LEU A 172 -4.09 -7.65 -2.66
N PRO A 173 -3.64 -8.21 -3.80
CA PRO A 173 -3.11 -9.57 -3.83
C PRO A 173 -1.79 -9.64 -3.05
N TYR A 174 -1.48 -10.84 -2.55
CA TYR A 174 -0.17 -11.14 -2.00
C TYR A 174 0.60 -12.04 -2.95
N TRP A 175 1.93 -12.06 -2.80
CA TRP A 175 2.79 -13.04 -3.43
C TRP A 175 3.28 -14.01 -2.37
N ASP A 176 2.85 -15.28 -2.47
CA ASP A 176 3.44 -16.33 -1.64
C ASP A 176 4.83 -16.69 -2.18
N TRP A 177 5.86 -16.06 -1.61
CA TRP A 177 7.25 -16.33 -1.95
C TRP A 177 7.77 -17.63 -1.31
N ALA A 178 7.02 -18.24 -0.39
CA ALA A 178 7.37 -19.47 0.29
C ALA A 178 6.68 -20.70 -0.32
N MET A 179 5.65 -20.49 -1.16
CA MET A 179 5.00 -21.59 -1.88
C MET A 179 5.97 -22.32 -2.80
N LYS A 180 5.75 -23.63 -3.00
CA LYS A 180 6.41 -24.35 -4.08
C LYS A 180 5.88 -23.83 -5.42
N ALA A 181 6.76 -23.28 -6.24
CA ALA A 181 6.39 -22.82 -7.58
C ALA A 181 5.75 -23.97 -8.40
N PRO A 182 4.70 -23.70 -9.19
CA PRO A 182 4.14 -24.68 -10.10
C PRO A 182 5.21 -25.27 -11.03
N SER A 183 5.00 -26.52 -11.47
CA SER A 183 5.97 -27.20 -12.34
C SER A 183 6.20 -26.40 -13.62
N GLY A 184 7.47 -26.10 -13.92
CA GLY A 184 7.87 -25.32 -15.10
C GLY A 184 7.80 -23.80 -14.92
N GLU A 185 7.52 -23.29 -13.72
CA GLU A 185 7.45 -21.85 -13.44
C GLU A 185 8.51 -21.36 -12.45
N HIS A 186 8.83 -20.07 -12.52
CA HIS A 186 9.67 -19.40 -11.53
C HIS A 186 8.88 -19.07 -10.25
N ILE A 187 9.61 -18.95 -9.13
CA ILE A 187 9.02 -18.51 -7.84
C ILE A 187 8.41 -17.11 -7.92
N MET A 188 8.96 -16.25 -8.77
CA MET A 188 8.37 -14.97 -9.13
C MET A 188 7.35 -15.18 -10.26
N PRO A 189 6.07 -14.78 -10.08
CA PRO A 189 5.07 -14.84 -11.14
C PRO A 189 5.49 -14.06 -12.38
N THR A 190 5.21 -14.60 -13.57
CA THR A 190 5.39 -13.89 -14.86
C THR A 190 4.58 -12.60 -14.90
N SER A 191 3.43 -12.56 -14.24
CA SER A 191 2.62 -11.34 -14.09
C SER A 191 3.34 -10.18 -13.42
N ILE A 192 4.43 -10.43 -12.68
CA ILE A 192 5.32 -9.43 -12.09
C ILE A 192 6.59 -9.26 -12.93
N ALA A 193 7.13 -10.37 -13.45
CA ALA A 193 8.44 -10.40 -14.11
C ALA A 193 8.42 -9.94 -15.57
N ASP A 194 7.30 -10.07 -16.28
CA ASP A 194 7.20 -9.73 -17.70
C ASP A 194 6.99 -8.22 -17.89
N GLU A 195 7.61 -7.65 -18.93
CA GLU A 195 7.53 -6.21 -19.21
C GLU A 195 6.15 -5.76 -19.69
N ASN A 196 5.37 -6.67 -20.26
CA ASN A 196 4.05 -6.40 -20.83
C ASN A 196 3.04 -7.44 -20.37
N LEU A 197 1.78 -7.03 -20.23
CA LEU A 197 0.65 -7.90 -19.94
C LEU A 197 -0.41 -7.79 -21.03
N SER A 198 -1.06 -8.90 -21.36
CA SER A 198 -2.26 -8.92 -22.20
C SER A 198 -3.49 -8.72 -21.33
N ILE A 199 -4.28 -7.69 -21.59
CA ILE A 199 -5.47 -7.33 -20.81
C ILE A 199 -6.69 -7.19 -21.71
N THR A 200 -7.80 -7.81 -21.30
CA THR A 200 -9.12 -7.67 -21.93
C THR A 200 -9.94 -6.60 -21.21
N TYR A 201 -10.17 -5.47 -21.86
CA TYR A 201 -10.89 -4.31 -21.33
C TYR A 201 -12.40 -4.58 -21.15
N PRO A 202 -13.11 -3.73 -20.38
CA PRO A 202 -14.57 -3.83 -20.21
C PRO A 202 -15.38 -3.86 -21.50
N ASN A 203 -14.89 -3.23 -22.56
CA ASN A 203 -15.51 -3.23 -23.89
C ASN A 203 -15.22 -4.50 -24.72
N GLY A 204 -14.53 -5.50 -24.14
CA GLY A 204 -14.17 -6.76 -24.79
C GLY A 204 -12.91 -6.71 -25.66
N THR A 205 -12.32 -5.54 -25.90
CA THR A 205 -11.06 -5.44 -26.65
C THR A 205 -9.90 -5.97 -25.82
N THR A 206 -8.93 -6.64 -26.45
CA THR A 206 -7.71 -7.11 -25.78
C THR A 206 -6.51 -6.37 -26.32
N LYS A 207 -5.64 -5.86 -25.45
CA LYS A 207 -4.38 -5.21 -25.84
C LYS A 207 -3.23 -5.66 -24.95
N SER A 208 -2.03 -5.63 -25.54
CA SER A 208 -0.78 -5.68 -24.79
C SER A 208 -0.49 -4.28 -24.23
N ILE A 209 -0.26 -4.19 -22.92
CA ILE A 209 0.09 -2.95 -22.21
C ILE A 209 1.41 -3.14 -21.45
N ALA A 210 2.11 -2.03 -21.18
CA ALA A 210 3.24 -2.06 -20.26
C ALA A 210 2.78 -2.53 -18.88
N ASN A 211 3.54 -3.44 -18.26
CA ASN A 211 3.14 -4.05 -17.01
C ASN A 211 3.31 -3.08 -15.82
N PRO A 212 2.21 -2.62 -15.16
CA PRO A 212 2.32 -1.72 -14.02
C PRO A 212 2.87 -2.41 -12.76
N LEU A 213 3.07 -3.73 -12.75
CA LEU A 213 3.75 -4.45 -11.66
C LEU A 213 5.28 -4.52 -11.86
N TYR A 214 5.75 -4.37 -13.09
CA TYR A 214 7.16 -4.57 -13.44
C TYR A 214 8.07 -3.44 -12.93
N ASN A 215 7.72 -2.18 -13.24
CA ASN A 215 8.49 -1.02 -12.81
C ASN A 215 7.61 0.23 -12.59
N TYR A 216 8.10 1.20 -11.84
CA TYR A 216 7.54 2.54 -11.71
C TYR A 216 8.57 3.57 -12.19
N SER A 217 8.15 4.48 -13.07
CA SER A 217 8.97 5.61 -13.52
C SER A 217 8.60 6.89 -12.79
N ILE A 218 9.57 7.48 -12.10
CA ILE A 218 9.47 8.79 -11.48
C ILE A 218 9.48 9.83 -12.60
N LEU A 219 8.41 10.61 -12.68
CA LEU A 219 8.30 11.73 -13.60
C LEU A 219 9.19 12.86 -13.06
N MET A 220 10.33 13.10 -13.70
CA MET A 220 11.21 14.20 -13.32
C MET A 220 10.59 15.52 -13.80
N THR A 221 9.82 16.18 -12.93
CA THR A 221 9.52 17.59 -13.10
C THR A 221 10.82 18.36 -12.89
N SER A 222 11.25 19.13 -13.88
CA SER A 222 12.46 19.96 -13.86
C SER A 222 12.55 20.76 -12.55
N GLY A 223 13.42 20.35 -11.61
CA GLY A 223 13.71 21.21 -10.46
C GLY A 223 14.37 20.61 -9.21
N ARG A 224 14.17 19.34 -8.84
CA ARG A 224 14.81 18.79 -7.61
C ARG A 224 15.16 17.31 -7.74
N ALA A 225 16.34 17.05 -8.29
CA ALA A 225 16.98 15.75 -8.16
C ALA A 225 17.48 15.58 -6.71
N HIS A 226 16.79 14.79 -5.90
CA HIS A 226 17.35 14.25 -4.66
C HIS A 226 17.40 12.73 -4.74
N CYS A 227 18.33 12.23 -5.55
CA CYS A 227 18.74 10.82 -5.52
C CYS A 227 20.24 10.76 -5.16
N ALA A 228 20.58 11.16 -3.93
CA ALA A 228 21.96 11.18 -3.45
C ALA A 228 22.39 9.80 -2.90
N ILE A 229 22.39 8.75 -3.74
CA ILE A 229 23.15 7.48 -3.49
C ILE A 229 23.65 6.87 -4.81
N LEU A 230 23.08 7.21 -5.97
CA LEU A 230 23.52 6.72 -7.27
C LEU A 230 23.99 7.90 -8.12
N ARG A 231 25.17 7.78 -8.73
CA ARG A 231 25.82 8.87 -9.49
C ARG A 231 25.02 9.35 -10.70
N ASP A 232 23.97 8.62 -11.09
CA ASP A 232 22.99 9.00 -12.11
C ASP A 232 21.57 8.94 -11.53
N PRO A 233 20.65 9.82 -11.96
CA PRO A 233 19.27 9.78 -11.50
C PRO A 233 18.60 8.51 -12.04
N ILE A 234 18.40 7.52 -11.15
CA ILE A 234 17.48 6.43 -11.44
C ILE A 234 16.07 7.02 -11.54
N THR A 235 15.56 7.09 -12.77
CA THR A 235 14.21 7.54 -13.08
C THR A 235 13.19 6.41 -13.05
N THR A 236 13.62 5.15 -13.01
CA THR A 236 12.74 3.98 -13.01
C THR A 236 13.17 3.00 -11.92
N SER A 237 12.22 2.48 -11.13
CA SER A 237 12.50 1.46 -10.12
C SER A 237 13.20 0.26 -10.75
N MET A 238 14.31 -0.18 -10.17
CA MET A 238 15.07 -1.33 -10.67
C MET A 238 14.97 -2.50 -9.70
N GLN A 239 14.82 -3.70 -10.24
CA GLN A 239 14.93 -4.95 -9.49
C GLN A 239 16.31 -5.57 -9.76
N ARG A 240 17.08 -5.86 -8.70
CA ARG A 240 18.41 -6.52 -8.75
C ARG A 240 19.38 -5.91 -9.80
N PRO A 241 19.74 -4.62 -9.69
CA PRO A 241 20.75 -4.04 -10.56
C PRO A 241 22.08 -4.79 -10.40
N THR A 242 22.74 -5.13 -11.49
CA THR A 242 24.13 -5.60 -11.41
C THR A 242 25.03 -4.46 -10.97
N LYS A 243 26.11 -4.75 -10.24
CA LYS A 243 27.11 -3.73 -9.89
C LYS A 243 27.51 -3.01 -11.18
N PRO A 244 27.46 -1.66 -11.22
CA PRO A 244 27.89 -0.94 -12.40
C PRO A 244 29.36 -1.26 -12.66
N ARG A 245 29.64 -1.84 -13.84
CA ARG A 245 31.00 -2.10 -14.29
C ARG A 245 31.47 -0.82 -14.96
N CYS A 246 32.30 -0.03 -14.26
CA CYS A 246 32.92 1.15 -14.85
C CYS A 246 33.90 0.72 -15.95
N THR A 247 33.52 0.89 -17.21
CA THR A 247 34.45 0.85 -18.35
C THR A 247 34.32 2.14 -19.13
N ASN A 248 35.41 2.91 -19.21
CA ASN A 248 35.64 4.09 -20.06
C ASN A 248 34.42 5.00 -20.33
N GLY A 249 34.00 5.74 -19.31
CA GLY A 249 33.23 6.99 -19.49
C GLY A 249 31.75 6.85 -19.86
N SER A 250 31.20 5.64 -19.89
CA SER A 250 29.76 5.40 -20.06
C SER A 250 29.32 4.28 -19.11
N MET A 251 28.39 4.58 -18.19
CA MET A 251 27.78 3.58 -17.32
C MET A 251 26.48 3.11 -17.98
N ARG A 252 26.51 1.92 -18.60
CA ARG A 252 25.30 1.17 -18.94
C ARG A 252 24.95 0.29 -17.75
N VAL A 253 23.81 0.56 -17.10
CA VAL A 253 23.23 -0.39 -16.15
C VAL A 253 22.47 -1.42 -16.99
N GLU A 254 23.10 -2.57 -17.24
CA GLU A 254 22.41 -3.69 -17.87
C GLU A 254 21.52 -4.38 -16.83
N THR A 255 20.20 -4.40 -17.09
CA THR A 255 19.28 -5.31 -16.44
C THR A 255 19.62 -6.72 -16.94
N SER A 256 20.14 -7.56 -16.05
CA SER A 256 20.48 -8.93 -16.42
C SER A 256 19.21 -9.70 -16.73
N ARG A 257 19.06 -10.14 -17.98
CA ARG A 257 18.16 -11.24 -18.31
C ARG A 257 18.60 -12.48 -17.52
N LEU A 258 17.65 -13.20 -16.95
CA LEU A 258 17.87 -14.58 -16.52
C LEU A 258 18.24 -15.40 -17.76
N VAL A 259 19.54 -15.57 -18.01
CA VAL A 259 20.03 -16.56 -18.96
C VAL A 259 19.97 -17.90 -18.24
N VAL A 260 19.05 -18.75 -18.67
CA VAL A 260 19.04 -20.16 -18.30
C VAL A 260 20.29 -20.78 -18.91
N SER A 261 21.27 -21.13 -18.08
CA SER A 261 22.29 -22.11 -18.46
C SER A 261 21.60 -23.47 -18.46
N THR A 262 21.24 -23.97 -19.65
CA THR A 262 21.01 -25.40 -19.84
C THR A 262 22.38 -26.07 -19.83
N GLU A 263 22.79 -26.59 -18.67
CA GLU A 263 23.83 -27.62 -18.65
C GLU A 263 23.15 -28.97 -18.87
N SER A 264 23.68 -29.69 -19.86
CA SER A 264 23.38 -31.07 -20.22
C SER A 264 23.79 -32.06 -19.14
#